data_AF-A0A914JMP9-F1
#
_entry.id   AF-A0A914JMP9-F1
#
_cell.length_a   1.000
_cell.length_b   1.000
_cell.length_c   1.000
_cell.angle_alpha   90.00
_cell.angle_beta   90.00
_cell.angle_gamma   90.00
#
_symmetry.space_group_name_H-M   'P 1'
#
loop_
_entity.id
_entity.type
_entity.pdbx_description
1 polymer ?
#
loop_
_entity_poly.entity_id
_entity_poly.type
_entity_poly.pdbx_seq_one_letter_code
_entity_poly.pdbx_strand_id
1 'polypeptide(L)'
;MLHELTAGESVDMTMSSDESSEEQQNGNKTHRRSSLAKDLTSKIIDKTMANVTLLPQSSSESPTLYESFNCDCIQLARAHWMLMSKNNGQQMLLCKQIFIDMIQKNPQTRPIWQFSRDLNFDNVDWQEIVQKDNRFRHHCASLQAAITMIMDNLDDMHGMAKLLREIGAHHFFYDAYEPHMELMHDSFMNALNLTQGPLEPDLVTGWNQFWLQIKTSIAYGIGIQRQNYLKECMTQPEMTSIRNMWDKVKERDLDEVGQKIVKYSLRSYQAYINKHKIEYPINLPEDTLAFKLFSRQVFNALNLTIECYTPEKGFLYLPKKLKGFVTQCLMVEVCPTLIRKSFMEGLIKVLTEIYGENNMTEVTVHTWSKIYRILEQVS
;
A
#
# COMPACT_ATOMS: atom_id res chain seq x y z
N MET A 1 32.98 64.75 -42.48
CA MET A 1 32.53 65.73 -43.48
C MET A 1 31.11 65.38 -43.89
N LEU A 2 30.14 66.03 -43.20
CA LEU A 2 28.79 66.44 -43.66
C LEU A 2 27.79 65.35 -44.09
N HIS A 3 26.79 65.06 -43.25
CA HIS A 3 25.42 65.67 -43.20
C HIS A 3 24.52 65.07 -44.32
N GLU A 4 23.26 64.64 -44.14
CA GLU A 4 22.24 65.04 -43.17
C GLU A 4 20.99 64.11 -43.25
N LEU A 5 20.35 63.90 -42.08
CA LEU A 5 18.91 63.81 -41.71
C LEU A 5 17.83 63.22 -42.64
N THR A 6 17.00 62.30 -42.09
CA THR A 6 15.61 62.51 -41.57
C THR A 6 15.11 61.19 -40.93
N ALA A 7 14.75 61.11 -39.63
CA ALA A 7 13.38 61.21 -39.07
C ALA A 7 12.34 60.34 -39.81
N GLY A 8 11.55 59.45 -39.21
CA GLY A 8 11.35 58.95 -37.85
C GLY A 8 10.23 57.89 -37.89
N GLU A 9 10.07 57.09 -36.83
CA GLU A 9 8.78 56.59 -36.30
C GLU A 9 9.04 55.59 -35.16
N SER A 10 8.41 55.87 -34.03
CA SER A 10 8.41 55.09 -32.80
C SER A 10 7.35 54.00 -32.86
N VAL A 11 7.73 52.75 -32.62
CA VAL A 11 6.79 51.67 -32.30
C VAL A 11 7.17 51.09 -30.94
N ASP A 12 6.34 51.40 -29.95
CA ASP A 12 6.26 50.70 -28.68
C ASP A 12 5.89 49.24 -28.94
N MET A 13 6.78 48.31 -28.59
CA MET A 13 6.47 46.89 -28.54
C MET A 13 6.52 46.44 -27.08
N THR A 14 5.36 46.49 -26.44
CA THR A 14 5.08 45.84 -25.16
C THR A 14 5.28 44.33 -25.29
N MET A 15 6.27 43.77 -24.58
CA MET A 15 6.37 42.33 -24.37
C MET A 15 5.26 41.89 -23.42
N SER A 16 4.24 41.25 -23.97
CA SER A 16 3.17 40.55 -23.24
C SER A 16 3.57 39.10 -23.02
N SER A 17 3.39 38.67 -21.78
CA SER A 17 3.61 37.35 -21.17
C SER A 17 3.12 36.14 -21.97
N ASP A 18 3.99 35.14 -22.12
CA ASP A 18 3.68 33.81 -22.65
C ASP A 18 4.06 32.68 -21.64
N GLU A 19 4.08 32.98 -20.34
CA GLU A 19 4.30 31.98 -19.27
C GLU A 19 3.01 31.29 -18.78
N SER A 20 1.82 31.73 -19.24
CA SER A 20 0.54 31.19 -18.73
C SER A 20 0.05 29.92 -19.43
N SER A 21 0.71 29.45 -20.49
CA SER A 21 0.27 28.30 -21.29
C SER A 21 0.93 26.97 -20.89
N GLU A 22 2.15 27.00 -20.36
CA GLU A 22 2.84 25.79 -19.85
C GLU A 22 2.37 25.36 -18.46
N GLU A 23 2.02 26.31 -17.57
CA GLU A 23 1.45 25.98 -16.25
C GLU A 23 0.06 25.34 -16.36
N GLN A 24 -0.76 25.78 -17.32
CA GLN A 24 -2.09 25.17 -17.55
C GLN A 24 -2.00 23.77 -18.17
N GLN A 25 -0.99 23.48 -18.99
CA GLN A 25 -0.78 22.12 -19.53
C GLN A 25 -0.21 21.15 -18.48
N ASN A 26 0.66 21.62 -17.58
CA ASN A 26 1.15 20.80 -16.47
C ASN A 26 0.06 20.56 -15.40
N GLY A 27 -0.73 21.59 -15.06
CA GLY A 27 -1.87 21.45 -14.15
C GLY A 27 -2.90 20.42 -14.64
N ASN A 28 -3.22 20.44 -15.93
CA ASN A 28 -4.16 19.48 -16.53
C ASN A 28 -3.62 18.04 -16.59
N LYS A 29 -2.31 17.83 -16.78
CA LYS A 29 -1.70 16.48 -16.74
C LYS A 29 -1.69 15.89 -15.33
N THR A 30 -1.37 16.69 -14.31
CA THR A 30 -1.37 16.26 -12.90
C THR A 30 -2.79 15.98 -12.41
N HIS A 31 -3.77 16.81 -12.81
CA HIS A 31 -5.18 16.60 -12.46
C HIS A 31 -5.77 15.34 -13.12
N ARG A 32 -5.44 15.06 -14.38
CA ARG A 32 -5.86 13.82 -15.07
C ARG A 32 -5.24 12.57 -14.45
N ARG A 33 -3.96 12.61 -14.04
CA ARG A 33 -3.29 11.48 -13.36
C ARG A 33 -3.87 11.24 -11.97
N SER A 34 -4.16 12.28 -11.20
CA SER A 34 -4.82 12.19 -9.89
C SER A 34 -6.24 11.63 -10.01
N SER A 35 -7.00 12.03 -11.03
CA SER A 35 -8.34 11.51 -11.29
C SER A 35 -8.34 10.02 -11.66
N LEU A 36 -7.38 9.58 -12.49
CA LEU A 36 -7.26 8.17 -12.90
C LEU A 36 -6.81 7.28 -11.73
N ALA A 37 -5.89 7.78 -10.89
CA ALA A 37 -5.43 7.08 -9.69
C ALA A 37 -6.55 6.94 -8.63
N LYS A 38 -7.39 7.97 -8.45
CA LYS A 38 -8.55 7.92 -7.55
C LYS A 38 -9.63 6.95 -8.03
N ASP A 39 -9.92 6.93 -9.32
CA ASP A 39 -10.87 6.00 -9.92
C ASP A 39 -10.38 4.54 -9.83
N LEU A 40 -9.09 4.30 -10.06
CA LEU A 40 -8.47 2.98 -9.89
C LEU A 40 -8.44 2.56 -8.41
N THR A 41 -8.12 3.47 -7.49
CA THR A 41 -8.09 3.20 -6.04
C THR A 41 -9.47 2.87 -5.49
N SER A 42 -10.51 3.62 -5.89
CA SER A 42 -11.90 3.31 -5.52
C SER A 42 -12.33 1.94 -6.06
N LYS A 43 -12.03 1.64 -7.33
CA LYS A 43 -12.35 0.34 -7.95
C LYS A 43 -11.61 -0.83 -7.29
N ILE A 44 -10.36 -0.63 -6.87
CA ILE A 44 -9.58 -1.62 -6.13
C ILE A 44 -10.18 -1.83 -4.74
N ILE A 45 -10.44 -0.76 -3.99
CA ILE A 45 -11.02 -0.85 -2.63
C ILE A 45 -12.39 -1.53 -2.66
N ASP A 46 -13.28 -1.13 -3.57
CA ASP A 46 -14.62 -1.71 -3.68
C ASP A 46 -14.56 -3.21 -4.05
N LYS A 47 -13.67 -3.59 -4.96
CA LYS A 47 -13.49 -4.99 -5.39
C LYS A 47 -12.82 -5.85 -4.32
N THR A 48 -11.84 -5.32 -3.59
CA THR A 48 -11.19 -6.00 -2.46
C THR A 48 -12.16 -6.15 -1.28
N MET A 49 -12.91 -5.11 -0.93
CA MET A 49 -13.87 -5.13 0.19
C MET A 49 -15.08 -6.05 -0.08
N ALA A 50 -15.53 -6.14 -1.33
CA ALA A 50 -16.58 -7.10 -1.72
C ALA A 50 -16.13 -8.57 -1.49
N ASN A 51 -14.84 -8.86 -1.72
CA ASN A 51 -14.29 -10.21 -1.53
C ASN A 51 -13.95 -10.52 -0.06
N VAL A 52 -13.56 -9.51 0.74
CA VAL A 52 -13.24 -9.68 2.17
C VAL A 52 -14.51 -9.86 3.02
N THR A 53 -15.64 -9.25 2.63
CA THR A 53 -16.91 -9.32 3.38
C THR A 53 -17.54 -10.74 3.39
N LEU A 54 -17.01 -11.67 2.58
CA LEU A 54 -17.51 -13.05 2.46
C LEU A 54 -16.72 -14.10 3.27
N LEU A 55 -15.75 -13.71 4.11
CA LEU A 55 -14.98 -14.68 4.90
C LEU A 55 -15.81 -15.24 6.07
N PRO A 56 -16.08 -16.56 6.12
CA PRO A 56 -16.82 -17.16 7.22
C PRO A 56 -16.03 -17.07 8.53
N GLN A 57 -16.69 -16.68 9.61
CA GLN A 57 -16.17 -16.86 10.96
C GLN A 57 -16.29 -18.35 11.33
N SER A 58 -15.16 -19.06 11.27
CA SER A 58 -14.94 -20.37 11.88
C SER A 58 -16.04 -21.43 11.67
N SER A 59 -15.88 -22.26 10.63
CA SER A 59 -16.10 -23.71 10.67
C SER A 59 -15.72 -24.29 9.30
N SER A 60 -15.44 -25.57 9.27
CA SER A 60 -14.72 -26.36 8.27
C SER A 60 -15.30 -26.44 6.85
N GLU A 61 -16.20 -25.56 6.43
CA GLU A 61 -16.83 -25.62 5.11
C GLU A 61 -16.98 -24.21 4.52
N SER A 62 -16.00 -23.79 3.73
CA SER A 62 -16.15 -22.62 2.86
C SER A 62 -16.94 -23.05 1.61
N PRO A 63 -18.06 -22.38 1.25
CA PRO A 63 -18.80 -22.65 0.03
C PRO A 63 -17.93 -22.52 -1.22
N THR A 64 -18.28 -23.31 -2.22
CA THR A 64 -17.54 -23.68 -3.42
C THR A 64 -17.32 -22.53 -4.41
N LEU A 65 -16.44 -21.58 -4.07
CA LEU A 65 -15.88 -20.66 -5.08
C LEU A 65 -15.12 -21.45 -6.18
N TYR A 66 -14.62 -22.64 -5.84
CA TYR A 66 -13.87 -23.54 -6.73
C TYR A 66 -14.70 -24.15 -7.88
N GLU A 67 -16.04 -24.21 -7.80
CA GLU A 67 -16.86 -24.97 -8.75
C GLU A 67 -17.19 -24.20 -10.05
N SER A 68 -16.88 -22.90 -10.14
CA SER A 68 -17.22 -22.07 -11.32
C SER A 68 -16.04 -21.71 -12.22
N PHE A 69 -14.83 -22.21 -11.93
CA PHE A 69 -13.66 -21.89 -12.74
C PHE A 69 -13.60 -22.78 -13.98
N ASN A 70 -13.54 -22.15 -15.15
CA ASN A 70 -13.23 -22.85 -16.39
C ASN A 70 -11.76 -23.30 -16.35
N CYS A 71 -11.53 -24.54 -15.91
CA CYS A 71 -10.20 -25.15 -15.79
C CYS A 71 -9.38 -24.99 -17.08
N ASP A 72 -10.04 -25.05 -18.24
CA ASP A 72 -9.38 -25.01 -19.54
C ASP A 72 -8.61 -23.70 -19.78
N CYS A 73 -9.13 -22.56 -19.32
CA CYS A 73 -8.45 -21.26 -19.49
C CYS A 73 -7.18 -21.14 -18.64
N ILE A 74 -7.17 -21.68 -17.41
CA ILE A 74 -5.96 -21.67 -16.56
C ILE A 74 -4.91 -22.62 -17.14
N GLN A 75 -5.31 -23.73 -17.75
CA GLN A 75 -4.37 -24.63 -18.45
C GLN A 75 -3.68 -23.95 -19.64
N LEU A 76 -4.34 -23.00 -20.33
CA LEU A 76 -3.67 -22.17 -21.35
C LEU A 76 -2.55 -21.31 -20.74
N ALA A 77 -2.80 -20.69 -19.59
CA ALA A 77 -1.77 -19.93 -18.87
C ALA A 77 -0.61 -20.83 -18.41
N ARG A 78 -0.91 -22.05 -17.93
CA ARG A 78 0.09 -23.09 -17.60
C ARG A 78 0.95 -23.45 -18.81
N ALA A 79 0.32 -23.78 -19.94
CA ALA A 79 1.01 -24.12 -21.17
C ALA A 79 1.89 -22.97 -21.66
N HIS A 80 1.39 -21.73 -21.59
CA HIS A 80 2.15 -20.53 -21.92
C HIS A 80 3.36 -20.33 -20.98
N TRP A 81 3.19 -20.52 -19.67
CA TRP A 81 4.29 -20.48 -18.69
C TRP A 81 5.38 -21.51 -19.02
N MET A 82 4.98 -22.74 -19.34
CA MET A 82 5.89 -23.82 -19.73
C MET A 82 6.59 -23.55 -21.07
N LEU A 83 5.95 -22.84 -21.99
CA LEU A 83 6.60 -22.43 -23.24
C LEU A 83 7.70 -21.38 -22.97
N MET A 84 7.41 -20.39 -22.13
CA MET A 84 8.40 -19.38 -21.74
C MET A 84 9.62 -19.97 -21.02
N SER A 85 9.47 -21.08 -20.27
CA SER A 85 10.62 -21.73 -19.60
C SER A 85 11.64 -22.29 -20.60
N LYS A 86 11.18 -22.72 -21.78
CA LYS A 86 12.01 -23.28 -22.86
C LYS A 86 12.76 -22.19 -23.65
N ASN A 87 12.31 -20.94 -23.56
CA ASN A 87 12.83 -19.83 -24.35
C ASN A 87 13.84 -18.98 -23.57
N ASN A 88 15.06 -19.51 -23.37
CA ASN A 88 16.25 -18.76 -22.91
C ASN A 88 16.00 -17.67 -21.84
N GLY A 89 15.34 -18.02 -20.74
CA GLY A 89 15.18 -17.11 -19.60
C GLY A 89 14.05 -16.09 -19.72
N GLN A 90 13.11 -16.24 -20.65
CA GLN A 90 11.93 -15.37 -20.77
C GLN A 90 11.13 -15.24 -19.45
N GLN A 91 11.00 -16.31 -18.68
CA GLN A 91 10.35 -16.24 -17.35
C GLN A 91 11.08 -15.29 -16.39
N MET A 92 12.41 -15.36 -16.36
CA MET A 92 13.21 -14.48 -15.51
C MET A 92 13.16 -13.03 -16.01
N LEU A 93 13.16 -12.80 -17.33
CA LEU A 93 12.97 -11.47 -17.91
C LEU A 93 11.61 -10.89 -17.50
N LEU A 94 10.54 -11.68 -17.60
CA LEU A 94 9.20 -11.32 -17.15
C LEU A 94 9.23 -10.95 -15.65
N CYS A 95 9.77 -11.82 -14.78
CA CYS A 95 9.83 -11.57 -13.34
C CYS A 95 10.56 -10.26 -12.99
N LYS A 96 11.68 -9.97 -13.65
CA LYS A 96 12.38 -8.69 -13.48
C LYS A 96 11.50 -7.51 -13.90
N GLN A 97 10.85 -7.64 -15.05
CA GLN A 97 10.02 -6.58 -15.62
C GLN A 97 8.80 -6.26 -14.75
N ILE A 98 8.21 -7.24 -14.05
CA ILE A 98 7.13 -7.02 -13.07
C ILE A 98 7.56 -6.01 -12.02
N PHE A 99 8.68 -6.28 -11.35
CA PHE A 99 9.12 -5.44 -10.24
C PHE A 99 9.61 -4.07 -10.71
N ILE A 100 10.29 -4.00 -11.85
CA ILE A 100 10.68 -2.72 -12.48
C ILE A 100 9.45 -1.88 -12.79
N ASP A 101 8.44 -2.46 -13.44
CA ASP A 101 7.19 -1.78 -13.78
C ASP A 101 6.47 -1.30 -12.51
N MET A 102 6.38 -2.15 -11.51
CA MET A 102 5.70 -1.84 -10.24
C MET A 102 6.37 -0.67 -9.51
N ILE A 103 7.68 -0.67 -9.31
CA ILE A 103 8.38 0.41 -8.57
C ILE A 103 8.48 1.70 -9.38
N GLN A 104 8.40 1.62 -10.70
CA GLN A 104 8.36 2.78 -11.59
C GLN A 104 6.99 3.45 -11.58
N LYS A 105 5.92 2.67 -11.76
CA LYS A 105 4.53 3.18 -11.82
C LYS A 105 3.93 3.50 -10.46
N ASN A 106 4.38 2.81 -9.40
CA ASN A 106 3.86 2.95 -8.05
C ASN A 106 4.98 3.34 -7.07
N PRO A 107 5.45 4.60 -7.09
CA PRO A 107 6.53 5.06 -6.22
C PRO A 107 6.30 4.80 -4.73
N GLN A 108 5.05 4.81 -4.28
CA GLN A 108 4.65 4.54 -2.90
C GLN A 108 4.98 3.11 -2.44
N THR A 109 5.24 2.18 -3.35
CA THR A 109 5.66 0.81 -3.01
C THR A 109 7.17 0.68 -2.78
N ARG A 110 7.98 1.65 -3.22
CA ARG A 110 9.45 1.56 -3.16
C ARG A 110 10.01 1.33 -1.75
N PRO A 111 9.48 1.97 -0.68
CA PRO A 111 10.01 1.78 0.67
C PRO A 111 9.80 0.37 1.24
N ILE A 112 8.89 -0.42 0.66
CA ILE A 112 8.60 -1.79 1.08
C ILE A 112 9.74 -2.71 0.67
N TRP A 113 10.34 -2.49 -0.51
CA TRP A 113 11.36 -3.38 -1.04
C TRP A 113 12.76 -2.94 -0.64
N GLN A 114 13.52 -3.90 -0.09
CA GLN A 114 14.90 -3.63 0.33
C GLN A 114 15.81 -3.16 -0.81
N PHE A 115 15.53 -3.60 -2.04
CA PHE A 115 16.30 -3.24 -3.24
C PHE A 115 15.86 -1.93 -3.90
N SER A 116 14.73 -1.33 -3.51
CA SER A 116 14.26 -0.05 -4.10
C SER A 116 14.13 1.11 -3.12
N ARG A 117 14.12 0.87 -1.81
CA ARG A 117 13.86 1.92 -0.82
C ARG A 117 14.83 3.10 -0.87
N ASP A 118 16.08 2.86 -1.27
CA ASP A 118 17.15 3.87 -1.36
C ASP A 118 17.54 4.17 -2.82
N LEU A 119 16.73 3.75 -3.78
CA LEU A 119 17.04 3.88 -5.20
C LEU A 119 16.87 5.32 -5.67
N ASN A 120 17.88 5.87 -6.33
CA ASN A 120 17.82 7.20 -6.93
C ASN A 120 17.25 7.12 -8.35
N PHE A 121 15.97 7.44 -8.51
CA PHE A 121 15.30 7.44 -9.82
C PHE A 121 15.76 8.56 -10.78
N ASP A 122 16.47 9.56 -10.28
CA ASP A 122 17.07 10.59 -11.14
C ASP A 122 18.34 10.09 -11.85
N ASN A 123 18.89 8.94 -11.41
CA ASN A 123 19.98 8.28 -12.11
C ASN A 123 19.43 7.55 -13.34
N VAL A 124 19.90 7.92 -14.53
CA VAL A 124 19.50 7.29 -15.81
C VAL A 124 19.69 5.77 -15.81
N ASP A 125 20.65 5.25 -15.03
CA ASP A 125 20.99 3.84 -14.96
C ASP A 125 20.33 3.11 -13.77
N TRP A 126 19.32 3.70 -13.12
CA TRP A 126 18.68 3.10 -11.93
C TRP A 126 18.18 1.68 -12.18
N GLN A 127 17.70 1.38 -13.39
CA GLN A 127 17.21 0.05 -13.78
C GLN A 127 18.35 -0.97 -13.81
N GLU A 128 19.54 -0.59 -14.28
CA GLU A 128 20.68 -1.49 -14.29
C GLU A 128 21.19 -1.73 -12.87
N ILE A 129 21.21 -0.69 -12.04
CA ILE A 129 21.60 -0.77 -10.63
C ILE A 129 20.72 -1.76 -9.87
N VAL A 130 19.39 -1.64 -9.98
CA VAL A 130 18.47 -2.56 -9.30
C VAL A 130 18.59 -3.99 -9.83
N GLN A 131 18.81 -4.17 -11.14
CA GLN A 131 18.98 -5.49 -11.73
C GLN A 131 20.26 -6.21 -11.28
N LYS A 132 21.31 -5.46 -10.90
CA LYS A 132 22.54 -6.00 -10.32
C LYS A 132 22.41 -6.32 -8.83
N ASP A 133 21.40 -5.80 -8.13
CA ASP A 133 21.18 -6.04 -6.70
C ASP A 133 20.86 -7.52 -6.43
N ASN A 134 21.59 -8.14 -5.48
CA ASN A 134 21.41 -9.55 -5.13
C ASN A 134 20.02 -9.85 -4.57
N ARG A 135 19.44 -8.93 -3.79
CA ARG A 135 18.12 -9.09 -3.17
C ARG A 135 17.04 -9.03 -4.23
N PHE A 136 17.18 -8.15 -5.22
CA PHE A 136 16.29 -8.09 -6.38
C PHE A 136 16.33 -9.39 -7.19
N ARG A 137 17.53 -9.86 -7.55
CA ARG A 137 17.69 -11.12 -8.32
C ARG A 137 17.13 -12.32 -7.56
N HIS A 138 17.38 -12.39 -6.26
CA HIS A 138 16.83 -13.46 -5.41
C HIS A 138 15.30 -13.41 -5.38
N HIS A 139 14.72 -12.23 -5.17
CA HIS A 139 13.26 -12.08 -5.12
C HIS A 139 12.58 -12.43 -6.46
N CYS A 140 13.19 -12.05 -7.60
CA CYS A 140 12.72 -12.46 -8.92
C CYS A 140 12.75 -13.98 -9.09
N ALA A 141 13.83 -14.64 -8.64
CA ALA A 141 13.94 -16.10 -8.69
C ALA A 141 12.91 -16.78 -7.77
N SER A 142 12.65 -16.23 -6.57
CA SER A 142 11.61 -16.73 -5.67
C SER A 142 10.22 -16.62 -6.29
N LEU A 143 9.89 -15.50 -6.94
CA LEU A 143 8.61 -15.34 -7.65
C LEU A 143 8.49 -16.33 -8.81
N GLN A 144 9.54 -16.47 -9.63
CA GLN A 144 9.56 -17.44 -10.73
C GLN A 144 9.32 -18.86 -10.21
N ALA A 145 10.04 -19.28 -9.18
CA ALA A 145 9.89 -20.59 -8.57
C ALA A 145 8.49 -20.80 -7.98
N ALA A 146 7.93 -19.78 -7.33
CA ALA A 146 6.57 -19.83 -6.80
C ALA A 146 5.53 -20.02 -7.91
N ILE A 147 5.60 -19.24 -9.00
CA ILE A 147 4.66 -19.39 -10.13
C ILE A 147 4.80 -20.78 -10.75
N THR A 148 6.02 -21.27 -10.98
CA THR A 148 6.24 -22.64 -11.50
C THR A 148 5.64 -23.69 -10.58
N MET A 149 5.89 -23.60 -9.28
CA MET A 149 5.33 -24.54 -8.29
C MET A 149 3.80 -24.53 -8.31
N ILE A 150 3.17 -23.35 -8.40
CA ILE A 150 1.70 -23.24 -8.49
C ILE A 150 1.21 -23.89 -9.79
N MET A 151 1.84 -23.57 -10.92
CA MET A 151 1.50 -24.11 -12.24
C MET A 151 1.64 -25.64 -12.29
N ASP A 152 2.67 -26.21 -11.66
CA ASP A 152 2.91 -27.65 -11.63
C ASP A 152 1.86 -28.41 -10.79
N ASN A 153 1.19 -27.72 -9.86
CA ASN A 153 0.20 -28.31 -8.95
C ASN A 153 -1.24 -27.87 -9.26
N LEU A 154 -1.51 -27.34 -10.45
CA LEU A 154 -2.87 -26.93 -10.85
C LEU A 154 -3.89 -28.08 -10.86
N ASP A 155 -3.42 -29.32 -10.95
CA ASP A 155 -4.28 -30.51 -10.90
C ASP A 155 -4.75 -30.84 -9.47
N ASP A 156 -4.12 -30.24 -8.43
CA ASP A 156 -4.54 -30.29 -7.03
C ASP A 156 -4.88 -28.87 -6.53
N MET A 157 -6.02 -28.35 -6.98
CA MET A 157 -6.51 -27.02 -6.60
C MET A 157 -6.66 -26.84 -5.09
N HIS A 158 -6.98 -27.91 -4.35
CA HIS A 158 -7.15 -27.84 -2.89
C HIS A 158 -5.80 -27.69 -2.18
N GLY A 159 -4.81 -28.55 -2.53
CA GLY A 159 -3.45 -28.44 -2.01
C GLY A 159 -2.81 -27.11 -2.37
N MET A 160 -2.99 -26.65 -3.61
CA MET A 160 -2.52 -25.34 -4.08
C MET A 160 -3.10 -24.20 -3.24
N ALA A 161 -4.42 -24.21 -2.99
CA ALA A 161 -5.06 -23.20 -2.17
C ALA A 161 -4.49 -23.16 -0.75
N LYS A 162 -4.27 -24.33 -0.13
CA LYS A 162 -3.67 -24.42 1.20
C LYS A 162 -2.27 -23.79 1.22
N LEU A 163 -1.43 -24.14 0.25
CA LEU A 163 -0.08 -23.59 0.11
C LEU A 163 -0.09 -22.07 -0.08
N LEU A 164 -0.96 -21.55 -0.96
CA LEU A 164 -1.10 -20.11 -1.19
C LEU A 164 -1.58 -19.37 0.05
N ARG A 165 -2.43 -19.98 0.88
CA ARG A 165 -2.86 -19.41 2.17
C ARG A 165 -1.70 -19.35 3.17
N GLU A 166 -0.84 -20.37 3.22
CA GLU A 166 0.37 -20.34 4.05
C GLU A 166 1.33 -19.24 3.57
N ILE A 167 1.53 -19.11 2.26
CA ILE A 167 2.29 -17.99 1.67
C ILE A 167 1.66 -16.65 2.08
N GLY A 168 0.35 -16.52 2.01
CA GLY A 168 -0.37 -15.32 2.45
C GLY A 168 -0.13 -14.99 3.94
N ALA A 169 -0.16 -15.99 4.82
CA ALA A 169 0.14 -15.79 6.23
C ALA A 169 1.56 -15.27 6.47
N HIS A 170 2.55 -15.69 5.66
CA HIS A 170 3.89 -15.11 5.70
C HIS A 170 3.93 -13.65 5.20
N HIS A 171 3.17 -13.33 4.15
CA HIS A 171 3.11 -11.99 3.59
C HIS A 171 2.56 -10.94 4.56
N PHE A 172 1.71 -11.33 5.51
CA PHE A 172 1.29 -10.47 6.63
C PHE A 172 2.48 -9.88 7.40
N PHE A 173 3.54 -10.68 7.61
CA PHE A 173 4.74 -10.25 8.34
C PHE A 173 5.68 -9.38 7.51
N TYR A 174 5.51 -9.36 6.19
CA TYR A 174 6.26 -8.50 5.27
C TYR A 174 5.57 -7.16 5.01
N ASP A 175 4.51 -6.85 5.76
CA ASP A 175 3.64 -5.68 5.54
C ASP A 175 3.01 -5.64 4.14
N ALA A 176 2.86 -6.82 3.52
CA ALA A 176 2.09 -6.96 2.31
C ALA A 176 0.61 -7.22 2.65
N TYR A 177 -0.27 -6.58 1.90
CA TYR A 177 -1.71 -6.70 2.04
C TYR A 177 -2.36 -6.69 0.65
N GLU A 178 -3.67 -6.89 0.60
CA GLU A 178 -4.43 -7.25 -0.59
C GLU A 178 -4.23 -6.28 -1.78
N PRO A 179 -4.19 -4.95 -1.62
CA PRO A 179 -3.92 -4.01 -2.71
C PRO A 179 -2.53 -4.16 -3.35
N HIS A 180 -1.51 -4.60 -2.61
CA HIS A 180 -0.21 -4.89 -3.22
C HIS A 180 -0.29 -6.05 -4.21
N MET A 181 -1.19 -7.01 -3.98
CA MET A 181 -1.41 -8.12 -4.88
C MET A 181 -2.11 -7.69 -6.17
N GLU A 182 -2.99 -6.68 -6.10
CA GLU A 182 -3.57 -6.04 -7.29
C GLU A 182 -2.49 -5.32 -8.11
N LEU A 183 -1.63 -4.53 -7.46
CA LEU A 183 -0.51 -3.87 -8.15
C LEU A 183 0.46 -4.87 -8.80
N MET A 184 0.74 -5.99 -8.12
CA MET A 184 1.57 -7.07 -8.67
C MET A 184 0.91 -7.72 -9.89
N HIS A 185 -0.39 -7.98 -9.83
CA HIS A 185 -1.14 -8.54 -10.96
C HIS A 185 -1.15 -7.59 -12.17
N ASP A 186 -1.44 -6.30 -11.96
CA ASP A 186 -1.43 -5.32 -13.04
C ASP A 186 -0.03 -5.18 -13.68
N SER A 187 1.00 -5.16 -12.84
CA SER A 187 2.40 -5.12 -13.29
C SER A 187 2.79 -6.40 -14.04
N PHE A 188 2.24 -7.56 -13.64
CA PHE A 188 2.42 -8.83 -14.34
C PHE A 188 1.81 -8.81 -15.73
N MET A 189 0.55 -8.38 -15.86
CA MET A 189 -0.11 -8.31 -17.16
C MET A 189 0.58 -7.33 -18.10
N ASN A 190 1.03 -6.19 -17.58
CA ASN A 190 1.81 -5.25 -18.38
C ASN A 190 3.19 -5.80 -18.78
N ALA A 191 3.90 -6.45 -17.85
CA ALA A 191 5.20 -7.06 -18.12
C ALA A 191 5.10 -8.20 -19.15
N LEU A 192 4.00 -8.96 -19.14
CA LEU A 192 3.70 -9.94 -20.19
C LEU A 192 3.59 -9.25 -21.55
N ASN A 193 2.79 -8.20 -21.66
CA ASN A 193 2.64 -7.46 -22.91
C ASN A 193 3.97 -6.86 -23.42
N LEU A 194 4.82 -6.36 -22.52
CA LEU A 194 6.13 -5.81 -22.88
C LEU A 194 7.14 -6.86 -23.33
N THR A 195 7.09 -8.07 -22.76
CA THR A 195 8.11 -9.10 -23.00
C THR A 195 7.70 -10.14 -24.04
N GLN A 196 6.40 -10.38 -24.20
CA GLN A 196 5.83 -11.36 -25.14
C GLN A 196 5.04 -10.71 -26.29
N GLY A 197 4.75 -9.41 -26.19
CA GLY A 197 3.83 -8.72 -27.10
C GLY A 197 2.35 -8.92 -26.71
N PRO A 198 1.42 -8.40 -27.52
CA PRO A 198 -0.01 -8.57 -27.31
C PRO A 198 -0.40 -10.05 -27.24
N LEU A 199 -1.18 -10.40 -26.21
CA LEU A 199 -1.65 -11.77 -26.00
C LEU A 199 -3.04 -11.97 -26.60
N GLU A 200 -3.30 -13.20 -27.06
CA GLU A 200 -4.63 -13.62 -27.48
C GLU A 200 -5.66 -13.51 -26.34
N PRO A 201 -6.94 -13.17 -26.63
CA PRO A 201 -7.96 -12.94 -25.60
C PRO A 201 -8.16 -14.09 -24.60
N ASP A 202 -8.10 -15.33 -25.07
CA ASP A 202 -8.27 -16.52 -24.22
C ASP A 202 -7.08 -16.69 -23.25
N LEU A 203 -5.87 -16.37 -23.71
CA LEU A 203 -4.68 -16.41 -22.85
C LEU A 203 -4.70 -15.29 -21.81
N VAL A 204 -5.16 -14.09 -22.18
CA VAL A 204 -5.41 -13.00 -21.23
C VAL A 204 -6.42 -13.44 -20.16
N THR A 205 -7.50 -14.10 -20.58
CA THR A 205 -8.52 -14.64 -19.65
C THR A 205 -7.90 -15.68 -18.71
N GLY A 206 -7.10 -16.60 -19.24
CA GLY A 206 -6.38 -17.61 -18.47
C GLY A 206 -5.47 -17.02 -17.39
N TRP A 207 -4.64 -16.03 -17.75
CA TRP A 207 -3.77 -15.36 -16.78
C TRP A 207 -4.54 -14.59 -15.70
N ASN A 208 -5.61 -13.89 -16.08
CA ASN A 208 -6.45 -13.19 -15.12
C ASN A 208 -7.12 -14.15 -14.13
N GLN A 209 -7.60 -15.30 -14.59
CA GLN A 209 -8.17 -16.33 -13.72
C GLN A 209 -7.13 -16.95 -12.79
N PHE A 210 -5.92 -17.24 -13.31
CA PHE A 210 -4.80 -17.71 -12.51
C PHE A 210 -4.46 -16.73 -11.38
N TRP A 211 -4.32 -15.44 -11.68
CA TRP A 211 -4.05 -14.42 -10.67
C TRP A 211 -5.21 -14.20 -9.70
N LEU A 212 -6.45 -14.33 -10.15
CA LEU A 212 -7.60 -14.28 -9.26
C LEU A 212 -7.51 -15.37 -8.17
N GLN A 213 -7.07 -16.59 -8.52
CA GLN A 213 -6.86 -17.67 -7.55
C GLN A 213 -5.77 -17.35 -6.54
N ILE A 214 -4.62 -16.87 -7.04
CA ILE A 214 -3.49 -16.47 -6.20
C ILE A 214 -3.92 -15.39 -5.22
N LYS A 215 -4.51 -14.30 -5.72
CA LYS A 215 -4.94 -13.16 -4.91
C LYS A 215 -5.95 -13.57 -3.86
N THR A 216 -6.96 -14.36 -4.23
CA THR A 216 -8.00 -14.81 -3.30
C THR A 216 -7.41 -15.68 -2.18
N SER A 217 -6.52 -16.61 -2.53
CA SER A 217 -5.92 -17.53 -1.56
C SER A 217 -4.91 -16.83 -0.64
N ILE A 218 -4.08 -15.95 -1.19
CA ILE A 218 -3.13 -15.14 -0.41
C ILE A 218 -3.89 -14.19 0.53
N ALA A 219 -4.91 -13.48 0.03
CA ALA A 219 -5.75 -12.59 0.84
C ALA A 219 -6.41 -13.35 2.00
N TYR A 220 -6.91 -14.56 1.75
CA TYR A 220 -7.45 -15.43 2.81
C TYR A 220 -6.40 -15.75 3.88
N GLY A 221 -5.18 -16.11 3.47
CA GLY A 221 -4.07 -16.36 4.38
C GLY A 221 -3.69 -15.15 5.24
N ILE A 222 -3.60 -13.97 4.61
CA ILE A 222 -3.38 -12.69 5.29
C ILE A 222 -4.51 -12.43 6.30
N GLY A 223 -5.77 -12.63 5.90
CA GLY A 223 -6.95 -12.44 6.75
C GLY A 223 -6.95 -13.33 8.00
N ILE A 224 -6.55 -14.61 7.87
CA ILE A 224 -6.37 -15.50 9.03
C ILE A 224 -5.31 -14.94 9.97
N GLN A 225 -4.15 -14.57 9.44
CA GLN A 225 -3.06 -14.09 10.29
C GLN A 225 -3.39 -12.75 10.96
N ARG A 226 -4.16 -11.89 10.28
CA ARG A 226 -4.73 -10.66 10.84
C ARG A 226 -5.66 -10.95 12.02
N GLN A 227 -6.56 -11.94 11.89
CA GLN A 227 -7.44 -12.34 13.00
C GLN A 227 -6.66 -12.90 14.20
N ASN A 228 -5.68 -13.77 13.94
CA ASN A 228 -4.80 -14.31 14.99
C ASN A 228 -4.06 -13.18 15.71
N TYR A 229 -3.49 -12.24 14.95
CA TYR A 229 -2.82 -11.07 15.52
C TYR A 229 -3.76 -10.24 16.38
N LEU A 230 -4.95 -9.88 15.88
CA LEU A 230 -5.93 -9.09 16.65
C LEU A 230 -6.38 -9.78 17.93
N LYS A 231 -6.38 -11.12 17.97
CA LYS A 231 -6.73 -11.89 19.16
C LYS A 231 -5.61 -11.90 20.21
N GLU A 232 -4.35 -11.98 19.78
CA GLU A 232 -3.23 -12.37 20.66
C GLU A 232 -2.14 -11.29 20.84
N CYS A 233 -2.19 -10.17 20.11
CA CYS A 233 -1.11 -9.18 20.08
C CYS A 233 -0.87 -8.43 21.40
N MET A 234 -1.84 -8.40 22.32
CA MET A 234 -1.77 -7.67 23.59
C MET A 234 -2.20 -8.54 24.76
N THR A 235 -1.43 -8.48 25.83
CA THR A 235 -1.77 -9.10 27.12
C THR A 235 -2.64 -8.20 27.98
N GLN A 236 -3.36 -8.78 28.93
CA GLN A 236 -4.19 -8.02 29.87
C GLN A 236 -3.39 -6.98 30.67
N PRO A 237 -2.20 -7.28 31.23
CA PRO A 237 -1.39 -6.26 31.92
C PRO A 237 -0.96 -5.10 31.01
N GLU A 238 -0.57 -5.38 29.76
CA GLU A 238 -0.24 -4.34 28.78
C GLU A 238 -1.44 -3.43 28.54
N MET A 239 -2.64 -3.99 28.35
CA MET A 239 -3.84 -3.19 28.13
C MET A 239 -4.29 -2.39 29.34
N THR A 240 -4.14 -2.93 30.56
CA THR A 240 -4.37 -2.18 31.79
C THR A 240 -3.43 -0.98 31.87
N SER A 241 -2.14 -1.16 31.56
CA SER A 241 -1.16 -0.06 31.51
C SER A 241 -1.55 1.00 30.47
N ILE A 242 -1.89 0.59 29.25
CA ILE A 242 -2.34 1.49 28.18
C ILE A 242 -3.58 2.27 28.59
N ARG A 243 -4.59 1.63 29.20
CA ARG A 243 -5.81 2.31 29.67
C ARG A 243 -5.52 3.34 30.74
N ASN A 244 -4.70 2.99 31.74
CA ASN A 244 -4.32 3.92 32.81
C ASN A 244 -3.58 5.15 32.28
N MET A 245 -2.72 4.97 31.27
CA MET A 245 -2.12 6.10 30.56
C MET A 245 -3.21 6.84 29.77
N TRP A 246 -4.02 6.16 28.97
CA TRP A 246 -5.03 6.82 28.16
C TRP A 246 -6.04 7.65 28.95
N ASP A 247 -6.39 7.25 30.17
CA ASP A 247 -7.24 8.03 31.08
C ASP A 247 -6.66 9.42 31.38
N LYS A 248 -5.36 9.53 31.60
CA LYS A 248 -4.67 10.83 31.77
C LYS A 248 -4.62 11.65 30.48
N VAL A 249 -4.59 10.99 29.31
CA VAL A 249 -4.76 11.70 28.03
C VAL A 249 -6.18 12.28 27.93
N LYS A 250 -7.19 11.54 28.40
CA LYS A 250 -8.59 11.97 28.40
C LYS A 250 -8.89 13.16 29.33
N GLU A 251 -8.00 13.46 30.29
CA GLU A 251 -8.07 14.65 31.14
C GLU A 251 -7.62 15.94 30.43
N ARG A 252 -7.09 15.85 29.21
CA ARG A 252 -6.65 16.99 28.39
C ARG A 252 -7.73 17.43 27.39
N ASP A 253 -7.47 18.52 26.69
CA ASP A 253 -8.26 18.88 25.51
C ASP A 253 -8.04 17.85 24.40
N LEU A 254 -9.05 17.01 24.15
CA LEU A 254 -8.97 15.91 23.18
C LEU A 254 -8.84 16.41 21.74
N ASP A 255 -9.45 17.56 21.43
CA ASP A 255 -9.33 18.17 20.12
C ASP A 255 -7.89 18.65 19.89
N GLU A 256 -7.27 19.25 20.91
CA GLU A 256 -5.87 19.66 20.85
C GLU A 256 -4.93 18.45 20.71
N VAL A 257 -5.14 17.41 21.51
CA VAL A 257 -4.34 16.18 21.47
C VAL A 257 -4.43 15.51 20.09
N GLY A 258 -5.64 15.32 19.56
CA GLY A 258 -5.83 14.73 18.23
C GLY A 258 -5.17 15.55 17.12
N GLN A 259 -5.26 16.87 17.19
CA GLN A 259 -4.59 17.77 16.24
C GLN A 259 -3.07 17.66 16.32
N LYS A 260 -2.49 17.60 17.53
CA LYS A 260 -1.04 17.42 17.71
C LYS A 260 -0.54 16.09 17.13
N ILE A 261 -1.27 14.99 17.37
CA ILE A 261 -0.93 13.67 16.81
C ILE A 261 -0.84 13.77 15.29
N VAL A 262 -1.94 14.18 14.63
CA VAL A 262 -1.97 14.26 13.15
C VAL A 262 -0.93 15.24 12.61
N LYS A 263 -0.76 16.40 13.25
CA LYS A 263 0.24 17.41 12.87
C LYS A 263 1.65 16.84 12.85
N TYR A 264 2.07 16.18 13.93
CA TYR A 264 3.40 15.58 14.00
C TYR A 264 3.54 14.43 13.02
N SER A 265 2.51 13.62 12.84
CA SER A 265 2.51 12.54 11.85
C SER A 265 2.64 13.04 10.41
N LEU A 266 1.92 14.09 10.02
CA LEU A 266 2.03 14.64 8.66
C LEU A 266 3.40 15.25 8.40
N ARG A 267 4.00 15.91 9.41
CA ARG A 267 5.38 16.44 9.31
C ARG A 267 6.41 15.34 9.13
N SER A 268 6.34 14.28 9.94
CA SER A 268 7.22 13.10 9.78
C SER A 268 7.01 12.45 8.42
N TYR A 269 5.76 12.30 7.97
CA TYR A 269 5.46 11.69 6.67
C TYR A 269 6.02 12.51 5.52
N GLN A 270 5.88 13.83 5.56
CA GLN A 270 6.50 14.75 4.60
C GLN A 270 8.02 14.61 4.56
N ALA A 271 8.68 14.48 5.71
CA ALA A 271 10.12 14.26 5.75
C ALA A 271 10.51 12.93 5.09
N TYR A 272 9.74 11.86 5.33
CA TYR A 272 10.01 10.55 4.75
C TYR A 272 9.81 10.49 3.24
N ILE A 273 8.68 10.96 2.73
CA ILE A 273 8.43 10.97 1.29
C ILE A 273 9.44 11.86 0.55
N ASN A 274 9.88 12.99 1.13
CA ASN A 274 10.91 13.85 0.54
C ASN A 274 12.23 13.10 0.43
N LYS A 275 12.61 12.37 1.49
CA LYS A 275 13.78 11.50 1.49
C LYS A 275 13.70 10.43 0.39
N HIS A 276 12.51 9.87 0.17
CA HIS A 276 12.29 8.83 -0.85
C HIS A 276 11.93 9.38 -2.24
N LYS A 277 11.91 10.72 -2.42
CA LYS A 277 11.50 11.41 -3.66
C LYS A 277 10.15 10.92 -4.19
N ILE A 278 9.19 10.73 -3.28
CA ILE A 278 7.80 10.38 -3.58
C ILE A 278 6.98 11.66 -3.55
N GLU A 279 6.12 11.86 -4.54
CA GLU A 279 5.19 12.99 -4.57
C GLU A 279 4.27 12.95 -3.34
N TYR A 280 4.06 14.09 -2.68
CA TYR A 280 3.21 14.16 -1.51
C TYR A 280 1.73 14.05 -1.88
N PRO A 281 1.03 12.97 -1.49
CA PRO A 281 -0.34 12.75 -1.95
C PRO A 281 -1.38 13.41 -1.03
N ILE A 282 -0.97 14.00 0.11
CA ILE A 282 -1.89 14.51 1.13
C ILE A 282 -1.93 16.03 1.07
N ASN A 283 -3.11 16.61 0.83
CA ASN A 283 -3.32 18.04 1.00
C ASN A 283 -4.28 18.27 2.17
N LEU A 284 -3.72 18.53 3.35
CA LEU A 284 -4.51 18.72 4.57
C LEU A 284 -3.91 19.83 5.46
N PRO A 285 -4.11 21.11 5.11
CA PRO A 285 -3.53 22.23 5.86
C PRO A 285 -4.10 22.33 7.29
N GLU A 286 -3.23 22.64 8.26
CA GLU A 286 -3.52 22.58 9.71
C GLU A 286 -4.69 23.50 10.15
N ASP A 287 -4.96 24.58 9.41
CA ASP A 287 -5.98 25.59 9.72
C ASP A 287 -7.38 25.23 9.18
N THR A 288 -7.49 24.18 8.36
CA THR A 288 -8.74 23.80 7.71
C THR A 288 -9.69 23.03 8.64
N LEU A 289 -11.00 23.15 8.38
CA LEU A 289 -12.01 22.30 9.03
C LEU A 289 -11.77 20.82 8.74
N ALA A 290 -11.31 20.48 7.53
CA ALA A 290 -10.99 19.11 7.14
C ALA A 290 -9.90 18.51 8.04
N PHE A 291 -8.83 19.25 8.34
CA PHE A 291 -7.79 18.82 9.27
C PHE A 291 -8.36 18.53 10.65
N LYS A 292 -9.13 19.47 11.21
CA LYS A 292 -9.75 19.31 12.54
C LYS A 292 -10.68 18.10 12.61
N LEU A 293 -11.51 17.89 11.60
CA LEU A 293 -12.41 16.73 11.51
C LEU A 293 -11.63 15.43 11.42
N PHE A 294 -10.59 15.38 10.59
CA PHE A 294 -9.73 14.19 10.45
C PHE A 294 -8.99 13.88 11.76
N SER A 295 -8.43 14.89 12.43
CA SER A 295 -7.81 14.73 13.74
C SER A 295 -8.74 14.15 14.80
N ARG A 296 -10.01 14.59 14.83
CA ARG A 296 -11.03 14.00 15.70
C ARG A 296 -11.32 12.54 15.34
N GLN A 297 -11.43 12.21 14.05
CA GLN A 297 -11.66 10.83 13.61
C GLN A 297 -10.50 9.92 14.02
N VAL A 298 -9.25 10.36 13.82
CA VAL A 298 -8.05 9.64 14.25
C VAL A 298 -8.04 9.41 15.76
N PHE A 299 -8.30 10.46 16.55
CA PHE A 299 -8.36 10.35 18.01
C PHE A 299 -9.46 9.37 18.45
N ASN A 300 -10.65 9.48 17.86
CA ASN A 300 -11.76 8.57 18.14
C ASN A 300 -11.43 7.12 17.77
N ALA A 301 -10.71 6.89 16.67
CA ALA A 301 -10.28 5.56 16.26
C ALA A 301 -9.28 4.95 17.26
N LEU A 302 -8.32 5.75 17.75
CA LEU A 302 -7.41 5.34 18.83
C LEU A 302 -8.18 5.00 20.11
N ASN A 303 -9.10 5.89 20.53
CA ASN A 303 -9.90 5.67 21.72
C ASN A 303 -10.72 4.39 21.59
N LEU A 304 -11.41 4.19 20.46
CA LEU A 304 -12.20 2.98 20.22
C LEU A 304 -11.34 1.72 20.21
N THR A 305 -10.13 1.80 19.66
CA THR A 305 -9.17 0.69 19.69
C THR A 305 -8.87 0.27 21.12
N ILE A 306 -8.50 1.22 21.99
CA ILE A 306 -8.15 0.96 23.40
C ILE A 306 -9.34 0.40 24.20
N GLU A 307 -10.53 0.94 23.97
CA GLU A 307 -11.76 0.52 24.66
C GLU A 307 -12.31 -0.83 24.15
N CYS A 308 -11.97 -1.26 22.92
CA CYS A 308 -12.54 -2.47 22.32
C CYS A 308 -11.91 -3.78 22.81
N TYR A 309 -10.76 -3.73 23.50
CA TYR A 309 -10.08 -4.93 23.97
C TYR A 309 -10.87 -5.70 25.04
N THR A 310 -10.98 -7.02 24.88
CA THR A 310 -11.39 -7.92 25.98
C THR A 310 -10.37 -9.06 26.14
N PRO A 311 -10.14 -9.56 27.37
CA PRO A 311 -9.19 -10.65 27.59
C PRO A 311 -9.50 -11.93 26.80
N GLU A 312 -10.78 -12.22 26.53
CA GLU A 312 -11.20 -13.46 25.86
C GLU A 312 -11.12 -13.38 24.32
N LYS A 313 -11.26 -12.18 23.76
CA LYS A 313 -11.41 -11.96 22.31
C LYS A 313 -10.38 -11.02 21.72
N GLY A 314 -9.48 -10.45 22.52
CA GLY A 314 -8.55 -9.42 22.10
C GLY A 314 -9.31 -8.26 21.42
N PHE A 315 -8.95 -7.98 20.16
CA PHE A 315 -9.54 -6.94 19.32
C PHE A 315 -10.43 -7.48 18.19
N LEU A 316 -10.93 -8.71 18.26
CA LEU A 316 -11.70 -9.33 17.17
C LEU A 316 -13.00 -8.56 16.80
N TYR A 317 -13.54 -7.73 17.70
CA TYR A 317 -14.70 -6.90 17.42
C TYR A 317 -14.37 -5.54 16.79
N LEU A 318 -13.10 -5.15 16.77
CA LEU A 318 -12.67 -3.84 16.31
C LEU A 318 -12.96 -3.57 14.82
N PRO A 319 -12.74 -4.52 13.88
CA PRO A 319 -13.08 -4.33 12.46
C PRO A 319 -14.53 -3.87 12.24
N LYS A 320 -15.47 -4.49 12.95
CA LYS A 320 -16.90 -4.13 12.87
C LYS A 320 -17.17 -2.69 13.33
N LYS A 321 -16.44 -2.21 14.33
CA LYS A 321 -16.64 -0.86 14.91
C LYS A 321 -15.96 0.25 14.11
N LEU A 322 -14.88 -0.06 13.39
CA LEU A 322 -14.06 0.92 12.67
C LEU A 322 -14.17 0.84 11.13
N LYS A 323 -15.08 0.02 10.59
CA LYS A 323 -15.30 -0.12 9.14
C LYS A 323 -15.40 1.23 8.40
N GLY A 324 -16.11 2.20 8.97
CA GLY A 324 -16.25 3.54 8.38
C GLY A 324 -14.94 4.33 8.32
N PHE A 325 -14.11 4.25 9.38
CA PHE A 325 -12.81 4.90 9.44
C PHE A 325 -11.81 4.28 8.46
N VAL A 326 -11.75 2.95 8.41
CA VAL A 326 -10.88 2.18 7.51
C VAL A 326 -11.14 2.53 6.05
N THR A 327 -12.42 2.54 5.65
CA THR A 327 -12.83 2.85 4.26
C THR A 327 -12.40 4.25 3.84
N GLN A 328 -12.32 5.20 4.78
CA GLN A 328 -11.95 6.59 4.50
C GLN A 328 -10.42 6.82 4.54
N CYS A 329 -9.67 6.03 5.31
CA CYS A 329 -8.27 6.35 5.64
C CYS A 329 -7.22 5.41 5.01
N LEU A 330 -7.60 4.20 4.57
CA LEU A 330 -6.67 3.27 3.93
C LEU A 330 -6.69 3.44 2.41
N MET A 331 -5.93 4.41 1.91
CA MET A 331 -5.78 4.67 0.47
C MET A 331 -4.53 3.98 -0.09
N VAL A 332 -4.60 3.47 -1.32
CA VAL A 332 -3.44 2.88 -2.02
C VAL A 332 -2.43 3.94 -2.49
N GLU A 333 -2.83 5.22 -2.46
CA GLU A 333 -2.04 6.37 -2.90
C GLU A 333 -0.96 6.79 -1.88
N VAL A 334 -1.05 6.30 -0.65
CA VAL A 334 -0.09 6.58 0.42
C VAL A 334 0.85 5.40 0.63
N CYS A 335 2.10 5.66 1.02
CA CYS A 335 3.03 4.58 1.36
C CYS A 335 2.70 4.05 2.77
N PRO A 336 2.16 2.82 2.93
CA PRO A 336 1.65 2.35 4.22
C PRO A 336 2.75 2.23 5.27
N THR A 337 3.94 1.76 4.87
CA THR A 337 5.12 1.68 5.73
C THR A 337 5.53 3.04 6.29
N LEU A 338 5.54 4.07 5.44
CA LEU A 338 5.93 5.42 5.87
C LEU A 338 4.84 6.08 6.70
N ILE A 339 3.56 5.90 6.37
CA ILE A 339 2.45 6.39 7.20
C ILE A 339 2.52 5.76 8.59
N ARG A 340 2.70 4.45 8.70
CA ARG A 340 2.85 3.75 9.98
C ARG A 340 3.93 4.39 10.83
N LYS A 341 5.13 4.54 10.25
CA LYS A 341 6.27 5.11 10.96
C LYS A 341 5.98 6.54 11.43
N SER A 342 5.39 7.35 10.55
CA SER A 342 5.07 8.75 10.83
C SER A 342 3.98 8.91 11.88
N PHE A 343 2.95 8.07 11.81
CA PHE A 343 1.89 8.02 12.81
C PHE A 343 2.45 7.71 14.18
N MET A 344 3.27 6.66 14.26
CA MET A 344 3.90 6.25 15.51
C MET A 344 4.77 7.35 16.10
N GLU A 345 5.59 8.01 15.30
CA GLU A 345 6.38 9.16 15.77
C GLU A 345 5.51 10.29 16.30
N GLY A 346 4.41 10.61 15.62
CA GLY A 346 3.48 11.64 16.07
C GLY A 346 2.80 11.28 17.40
N LEU A 347 2.29 10.05 17.52
CA LEU A 347 1.66 9.55 18.74
C LEU A 347 2.65 9.53 19.91
N ILE A 348 3.83 8.93 19.73
CA ILE A 348 4.84 8.84 20.78
C ILE A 348 5.31 10.23 21.21
N LYS A 349 5.49 11.16 20.27
CA LYS A 349 5.86 12.53 20.61
C LYS A 349 4.83 13.21 21.52
N VAL A 350 3.53 13.09 21.21
CA VAL A 350 2.47 13.64 22.07
C VAL A 350 2.44 12.95 23.44
N LEU A 351 2.60 11.63 23.49
CA LEU A 351 2.69 10.91 24.76
C LEU A 351 3.90 11.36 25.59
N THR A 352 5.06 11.55 24.98
CA THR A 352 6.25 12.10 25.64
C THR A 352 6.03 13.52 26.17
N GLU A 353 5.30 14.37 25.45
CA GLU A 353 4.93 15.70 25.96
C GLU A 353 4.01 15.62 27.20
N ILE A 354 3.12 14.63 27.26
CA ILE A 354 2.18 14.44 28.37
C ILE A 354 2.84 13.80 29.59
N TYR A 355 3.68 12.78 29.39
CA TYR A 355 4.25 11.95 30.46
C TYR A 355 5.70 12.32 30.82
N GLY A 356 6.41 13.02 29.95
CA GLY A 356 7.86 13.23 30.06
C GLY A 356 8.67 12.02 29.59
N GLU A 357 9.91 12.28 29.16
CA GLU A 357 10.82 11.29 28.56
C GLU A 357 11.10 10.09 29.49
N ASN A 358 11.27 10.34 30.80
CA ASN A 358 11.56 9.30 31.78
C ASN A 358 10.45 8.24 31.91
N ASN A 359 9.21 8.58 31.55
CA ASN A 359 8.06 7.67 31.61
C ASN A 359 7.80 6.95 30.28
N MET A 360 8.39 7.44 29.17
CA MET A 360 8.29 6.85 27.84
C MET A 360 9.47 5.91 27.56
N THR A 361 9.62 4.89 28.40
CA THR A 361 10.64 3.85 28.23
C THR A 361 10.49 3.09 26.91
N GLU A 362 11.53 2.38 26.47
CA GLU A 362 11.47 1.54 25.26
C GLU A 362 10.32 0.52 25.31
N VAL A 363 10.09 -0.08 26.48
CA VAL A 363 8.97 -1.02 26.70
C VAL A 363 7.63 -0.31 26.50
N THR A 364 7.45 0.88 27.08
CA THR A 364 6.24 1.70 26.93
C THR A 364 6.01 2.04 25.45
N VAL A 365 7.03 2.50 24.74
CA VAL A 365 6.97 2.83 23.31
C VAL A 365 6.62 1.60 22.47
N HIS A 366 7.21 0.44 22.79
CA HIS A 366 6.91 -0.81 22.10
C HIS A 366 5.45 -1.25 22.30
N THR A 367 4.92 -1.17 23.53
CA THR A 367 3.52 -1.47 23.82
C THR A 367 2.57 -0.51 23.09
N TRP A 368 2.86 0.79 23.06
CA TRP A 368 2.09 1.76 22.27
C TRP A 368 2.16 1.51 20.76
N SER A 369 3.29 0.98 20.26
CA SER A 369 3.44 0.62 18.85
C SER A 369 2.48 -0.48 18.41
N LYS A 370 2.13 -1.40 19.32
CA LYS A 370 1.11 -2.42 19.07
C LYS A 370 -0.27 -1.80 18.83
N ILE A 371 -0.64 -0.72 19.52
CA ILE A 371 -1.96 -0.06 19.37
C ILE A 371 -2.17 0.44 17.94
N TYR A 372 -1.17 1.08 17.33
CA TYR A 372 -1.28 1.45 15.92
C TYR A 372 -1.32 0.24 15.00
N ARG A 373 -0.47 -0.77 15.25
CA ARG A 373 -0.48 -1.98 14.42
C ARG A 373 -1.85 -2.67 14.46
N ILE A 374 -2.53 -2.67 15.61
CA ILE A 374 -3.91 -3.13 15.74
C ILE A 374 -4.84 -2.30 14.85
N LEU A 375 -4.75 -0.97 14.90
CA LEU A 375 -5.57 -0.06 14.08
C LEU A 375 -5.37 -0.29 12.57
N GLU A 376 -4.14 -0.58 12.15
CA GLU A 376 -3.81 -0.93 10.76
C GLU A 376 -4.43 -2.28 10.35
N GLN A 377 -4.55 -3.23 11.28
CA GLN A 377 -5.12 -4.56 11.03
C GLN A 377 -6.65 -4.60 11.05
N VAL A 378 -7.32 -3.45 11.09
CA VAL A 378 -8.80 -3.37 11.10
C VAL A 378 -9.41 -3.56 9.70
N SER A 379 -8.58 -3.51 8.66
CA SER A 379 -8.94 -3.59 7.23
C SER A 379 -9.57 -4.91 6.78
#